data_AF-A0A7S4BIZ4-F1
#
_entry.id   AF-A0A7S4BIZ4-F1
#
_cell.length_a   1.000
_cell.length_b   1.000
_cell.length_c   1.000
_cell.angle_alpha   90.00
_cell.angle_beta   90.00
_cell.angle_gamma   90.00
#
_symmetry.space_group_name_H-M   'P 1'
#
loop_
_entity.id
_entity.type
_entity.pdbx_description
1 polymer ?
#
loop_
_entity_poly.entity_id
_entity_poly.type
_entity_poly.pdbx_seq_one_letter_code
_entity_poly.pdbx_strand_id
1 'polypeptide(L)'
;MRDGTTPRFSPKSTPPLKNNILSGITLLALVEVLYTRRVHIEWRKHWLRIAILLMLSAINSCISIVEQMLHGRAIARQQLNDRPLFILGHPRTGTTLLHTLLALDHEQFATCSTFCAGFPSGFLWLERFKGLFAGVVDSKRPMDNMELSFDTPQEDEIATNVLSAGRSPYMPLVFMTDEPSFRPFFSFRDACPEASSPLKRSSFPSATSTRKHARMDPCMQTRQHANTLKR
;
A
#
# COMPACT_ATOMS: atom_id res chain seq x y z
N MET A 1 0.04 -48.73 -6.35
CA MET A 1 1.36 -48.19 -6.72
C MET A 1 1.29 -46.67 -6.67
N ARG A 2 1.87 -46.05 -5.64
CA ARG A 2 2.03 -44.58 -5.56
C ARG A 2 3.29 -44.26 -6.36
N ASP A 3 3.12 -43.66 -7.53
CA ASP A 3 4.27 -43.22 -8.32
C ASP A 3 4.97 -42.08 -7.56
N GLY A 4 6.18 -42.35 -7.10
CA GLY A 4 6.92 -41.59 -6.08
C GLY A 4 7.63 -40.35 -6.60
N THR A 5 7.01 -39.60 -7.53
CA THR A 5 7.58 -38.34 -8.00
C THR A 5 7.05 -37.19 -7.16
N THR A 6 7.74 -36.90 -6.06
CA THR A 6 7.58 -35.61 -5.39
C THR A 6 7.80 -34.51 -6.43
N PRO A 7 6.86 -33.58 -6.67
CA PRO A 7 7.06 -32.52 -7.65
C PRO A 7 8.31 -31.74 -7.25
N ARG A 8 9.34 -31.79 -8.10
CA ARG A 8 10.58 -31.04 -7.90
C ARG A 8 10.26 -29.58 -8.17
N PHE A 9 9.95 -28.83 -7.11
CA PHE A 9 9.79 -27.38 -7.20
C PHE A 9 11.13 -26.77 -7.59
N SER A 10 11.28 -26.42 -8.87
CA SER A 10 12.40 -25.63 -9.34
C SER A 10 12.07 -24.16 -9.06
N PRO A 11 12.80 -23.46 -8.18
CA PRO A 11 12.57 -22.05 -7.96
C PRO A 11 12.86 -21.32 -9.26
N LYS A 12 11.83 -20.82 -9.95
CA LYS A 12 12.05 -19.86 -11.02
C LYS A 12 12.63 -18.61 -10.37
N SER A 13 13.86 -18.24 -10.72
CA SER A 13 14.42 -16.95 -10.35
C SER A 13 13.66 -15.87 -11.13
N THR A 14 12.54 -15.41 -10.61
CA THR A 14 11.89 -14.22 -11.15
C THR A 14 12.83 -13.03 -10.98
N PRO A 15 13.03 -12.21 -12.02
CA PRO A 15 13.84 -11.01 -11.88
C PRO A 15 13.33 -10.17 -10.70
N PRO A 16 14.22 -9.63 -9.86
CA PRO A 16 13.87 -9.06 -8.55
C PRO A 16 12.95 -7.83 -8.60
N LEU A 17 12.79 -7.25 -9.80
CA LEU A 17 12.16 -5.96 -10.03
C LEU A 17 10.76 -6.04 -10.65
N LYS A 18 10.49 -7.06 -11.47
CA LYS A 18 9.23 -7.11 -12.22
C LYS A 18 8.06 -7.40 -11.28
N ASN A 19 7.04 -6.55 -11.35
CA ASN A 19 5.77 -6.66 -10.62
C ASN A 19 5.92 -6.79 -9.08
N ASN A 20 6.95 -6.17 -8.52
CA ASN A 20 7.14 -6.14 -7.08
C ASN A 20 6.23 -5.07 -6.46
N ILE A 21 5.25 -5.48 -5.65
CA ILE A 21 4.29 -4.57 -4.99
C ILE A 21 4.93 -3.56 -4.03
N LEU A 22 6.22 -3.74 -3.69
CA LEU A 22 6.97 -2.82 -2.84
C LEU A 22 7.91 -1.89 -3.63
N SER A 23 7.87 -1.87 -4.97
CA SER A 23 8.77 -1.03 -5.77
C SER A 23 8.60 0.48 -5.52
N GLY A 24 7.39 0.91 -5.14
CA GLY A 24 7.03 2.30 -4.85
C GLY A 24 7.34 2.80 -3.45
N ILE A 25 7.88 1.95 -2.57
CA ILE A 25 8.01 2.26 -1.15
C ILE A 25 9.09 3.30 -0.87
N THR A 26 8.85 4.15 0.13
CA THR A 26 9.85 5.07 0.66
C THR A 26 10.81 4.34 1.60
N LEU A 27 12.00 4.90 1.79
CA LEU A 27 13.09 4.28 2.54
C LEU A 27 12.70 4.01 3.99
N LEU A 28 12.05 4.97 4.64
CA LEU A 28 11.61 4.82 6.04
C LEU A 28 10.57 3.71 6.18
N ALA A 29 9.59 3.67 5.29
CA ALA A 29 8.56 2.63 5.28
C ALA A 29 9.18 1.24 4.99
N LEU A 30 10.15 1.15 4.07
CA LEU A 30 10.85 -0.10 3.80
C LEU A 30 11.67 -0.57 5.00
N VAL A 31 12.41 0.34 5.64
CA VAL A 31 13.19 0.01 6.85
C VAL A 31 12.26 -0.47 7.97
N GLU A 32 11.08 0.15 8.13
CA GLU A 32 10.07 -0.30 9.09
C GLU A 32 9.57 -1.71 8.78
N VAL A 33 9.26 -2.03 7.52
CA VAL A 33 8.87 -3.37 7.08
C VAL A 33 9.99 -4.38 7.36
N LEU A 34 11.23 -4.07 6.96
CA LEU A 34 12.38 -4.95 7.15
C LEU A 34 12.67 -5.19 8.63
N TYR A 35 12.55 -4.17 9.47
CA TYR A 35 12.77 -4.28 10.91
C TYR A 35 11.68 -5.11 11.58
N THR A 36 10.42 -4.80 11.31
CA THR A 36 9.26 -5.45 11.94
C THR A 36 9.14 -6.91 11.51
N ARG A 37 9.50 -7.24 10.26
CA ARG A 37 9.37 -8.59 9.67
C ARG A 37 10.69 -9.32 9.48
N ARG A 38 11.77 -8.87 10.15
CA ARG A 38 13.14 -9.41 10.01
C ARG A 38 13.28 -10.93 10.18
N VAL A 39 12.40 -11.54 10.97
CA VAL A 39 12.39 -12.98 11.27
C VAL A 39 11.86 -13.81 10.10
N HIS A 40 10.99 -13.24 9.27
CA HIS A 40 10.39 -13.92 8.10
C HIS A 40 11.22 -13.75 6.83
N ILE A 41 12.37 -13.06 6.89
CA ILE A 41 13.22 -12.77 5.73
C ILE A 41 14.38 -13.75 5.67
N GLU A 42 14.45 -14.52 4.59
CA GLU A 42 15.64 -15.32 4.24
C GLU A 42 16.73 -14.42 3.63
N TRP A 43 17.46 -13.69 4.48
CA TRP A 43 18.45 -12.67 4.09
C TRP A 43 19.48 -13.17 3.07
N ARG A 44 20.02 -14.38 3.27
CA ARG A 44 21.04 -14.96 2.38
C ARG A 44 20.54 -15.21 0.96
N LYS A 45 19.26 -15.54 0.80
CA LYS A 45 18.66 -15.86 -0.49
C LYS A 45 18.16 -14.60 -1.22
N HIS A 46 17.69 -13.61 -0.47
CA HIS A 46 17.02 -12.43 -1.03
C HIS A 46 17.85 -11.14 -0.94
N TRP A 47 19.13 -11.20 -0.55
CA TRP A 47 19.97 -10.00 -0.37
C TRP A 47 19.99 -9.07 -1.59
N LEU A 48 20.08 -9.61 -2.80
CA LEU A 48 20.11 -8.81 -4.03
C LEU A 48 18.79 -8.05 -4.24
N ARG A 49 17.66 -8.71 -3.97
CA ARG A 49 16.33 -8.09 -4.05
C ARG A 49 16.18 -6.99 -3.01
N ILE A 50 16.65 -7.22 -1.79
CA ILE A 50 16.62 -6.23 -0.70
C ILE A 50 17.51 -5.04 -1.04
N ALA A 51 18.71 -5.26 -1.57
CA ALA A 51 19.63 -4.20 -1.98
C ALA A 51 19.03 -3.31 -3.08
N ILE A 52 18.40 -3.94 -4.10
CA ILE A 52 17.70 -3.21 -5.17
C ILE A 52 16.50 -2.42 -4.61
N LEU A 53 15.71 -3.03 -3.72
CA LEU A 53 14.59 -2.34 -3.07
C LEU A 53 15.06 -1.17 -2.21
N LEU A 54 16.16 -1.31 -1.48
CA LEU A 54 16.76 -0.22 -0.70
C LEU A 54 17.18 0.93 -1.61
N MET A 55 17.87 0.63 -2.71
CA MET A 55 18.27 1.63 -3.71
C MET A 55 17.07 2.37 -4.28
N LEU A 56 16.04 1.64 -4.74
CA LEU A 56 14.80 2.23 -5.26
C LEU A 56 14.08 3.07 -4.21
N SER A 57 14.00 2.59 -2.98
CA SER A 57 13.32 3.30 -1.90
C SER A 57 14.01 4.60 -1.51
N ALA A 58 15.34 4.66 -1.62
CA ALA A 58 16.10 5.89 -1.44
C ALA A 58 15.77 6.90 -2.55
N ILE A 59 15.71 6.46 -3.81
CA ILE A 59 15.29 7.29 -4.95
C ILE A 59 13.85 7.81 -4.74
N ASN A 60 12.91 6.93 -4.40
CA ASN A 60 11.52 7.30 -4.11
C ASN A 60 11.41 8.30 -2.95
N SER A 61 12.28 8.20 -1.95
CA SER A 61 12.30 9.14 -0.82
C SER A 61 12.76 10.53 -1.25
N CYS A 62 13.80 10.60 -2.08
CA CYS A 62 14.25 11.88 -2.67
C CYS A 62 13.13 12.51 -3.50
N ILE A 63 12.45 11.71 -4.34
CA ILE A 63 11.32 12.17 -5.14
C ILE A 63 10.18 12.65 -4.23
N SER A 64 9.87 11.91 -3.16
CA SER A 64 8.81 12.30 -2.23
C SER A 64 9.10 13.63 -1.54
N ILE A 65 10.35 13.89 -1.17
CA ILE A 65 10.76 15.18 -0.62
C ILE A 65 10.54 16.29 -1.65
N VAL A 66 10.96 16.09 -2.90
CA VAL A 66 10.75 17.07 -3.99
C VAL A 66 9.26 17.32 -4.23
N GLU A 67 8.43 16.28 -4.25
CA GLU A 67 6.99 16.40 -4.41
C GLU A 67 6.35 17.16 -3.26
N GLN A 68 6.71 16.87 -2.02
CA GLN A 68 6.20 17.61 -0.87
C GLN A 68 6.61 19.09 -0.90
N MET A 69 7.83 19.39 -1.34
CA MET A 69 8.30 20.77 -1.47
C MET A 69 7.53 21.54 -2.53
N LEU A 70 7.23 20.92 -3.68
CA LEU A 70 6.58 21.58 -4.81
C LEU A 70 5.05 21.59 -4.70
N HIS A 71 4.46 20.45 -4.34
CA HIS A 71 3.02 20.20 -4.38
C HIS A 71 2.39 20.00 -2.99
N GLY A 72 3.16 19.87 -1.91
CA GLY A 72 2.63 19.58 -0.57
C GLY A 72 1.57 20.58 -0.08
N ARG A 73 1.72 21.87 -0.41
CA ARG A 73 0.71 22.90 -0.10
C ARG A 73 -0.57 22.74 -0.92
N ALA A 74 -0.45 22.35 -2.19
CA ALA A 74 -1.61 22.12 -3.05
C ALA A 74 -2.38 20.87 -2.60
N ILE A 75 -1.66 19.78 -2.31
CA ILE A 75 -2.23 18.53 -1.79
C ILE A 75 -2.99 18.79 -0.47
N ALA A 76 -2.39 19.53 0.47
CA ALA A 76 -3.02 19.83 1.76
C ALA A 76 -4.26 20.74 1.66
N ARG A 77 -4.41 21.49 0.55
CA ARG A 77 -5.56 22.36 0.30
C ARG A 77 -6.63 21.70 -0.56
N GLN A 78 -6.33 20.52 -1.14
CA GLN A 78 -7.26 19.83 -2.01
C GLN A 78 -8.52 19.45 -1.23
N GLN A 79 -9.66 19.95 -1.68
CA GLN A 79 -10.95 19.56 -1.11
C GLN A 79 -11.30 18.18 -1.66
N LEU A 80 -11.52 17.24 -0.73
CA LEU A 80 -12.02 15.91 -1.08
C LEU A 80 -13.53 15.99 -1.25
N ASN A 81 -14.07 15.24 -2.20
CA ASN A 81 -15.51 15.11 -2.35
C ASN A 81 -16.07 14.36 -1.13
N ASP A 82 -17.12 14.90 -0.50
CA ASP A 82 -17.76 14.32 0.69
C ASP A 82 -18.43 12.96 0.42
N ARG A 83 -18.55 12.55 -0.85
CA ARG A 83 -19.25 11.33 -1.27
C ARG A 83 -18.33 10.37 -2.04
N PRO A 84 -17.36 9.72 -1.37
CA PRO A 84 -16.52 8.71 -2.02
C PRO A 84 -17.32 7.47 -2.41
N LEU A 85 -17.01 6.89 -3.58
CA LEU A 85 -17.54 5.62 -4.04
C LEU A 85 -16.52 4.52 -3.77
N PHE A 86 -16.88 3.56 -2.92
CA PHE A 86 -16.06 2.38 -2.64
C PHE A 86 -16.61 1.16 -3.38
N ILE A 87 -15.75 0.48 -4.14
CA ILE A 87 -16.07 -0.78 -4.80
C ILE A 87 -15.51 -1.91 -3.94
N LEU A 88 -16.38 -2.63 -3.25
CA LEU A 88 -16.01 -3.75 -2.40
C LEU A 88 -16.52 -5.06 -3.01
N GLY A 89 -15.73 -6.12 -2.92
CA GLY A 89 -16.13 -7.44 -3.39
C GLY A 89 -15.01 -8.47 -3.29
N HIS A 90 -15.36 -9.72 -3.54
CA HIS A 90 -14.38 -10.79 -3.62
C HIS A 90 -13.61 -10.71 -4.95
N PRO A 91 -12.32 -11.07 -4.99
CA PRO A 91 -11.62 -11.22 -6.27
C PRO A 91 -12.42 -12.13 -7.22
N ARG A 92 -12.38 -11.82 -8.52
CA ARG A 92 -13.07 -12.58 -9.59
C ARG A 92 -14.60 -12.45 -9.64
N THR A 93 -15.21 -11.48 -8.96
CA THR A 93 -16.65 -11.17 -9.14
C THR A 93 -16.93 -10.04 -10.14
N GLY A 94 -15.95 -9.67 -10.98
CA GLY A 94 -16.10 -8.61 -11.98
C GLY A 94 -15.97 -7.19 -11.45
N THR A 95 -15.53 -7.00 -10.20
CA THR A 95 -15.30 -5.66 -9.60
C THR A 95 -14.29 -4.84 -10.39
N THR A 96 -13.26 -5.47 -10.96
CA THR A 96 -12.28 -4.80 -11.84
C THR A 96 -12.94 -4.24 -13.10
N LEU A 97 -13.86 -4.99 -13.72
CA LEU A 97 -14.57 -4.52 -14.91
C LEU A 97 -15.48 -3.33 -14.56
N LEU A 98 -16.20 -3.42 -13.44
CA LEU A 98 -17.02 -2.31 -12.94
C LEU A 98 -16.18 -1.06 -12.68
N HIS A 99 -15.01 -1.21 -12.04
CA HIS A 99 -14.08 -0.11 -11.79
C HIS A 99 -13.61 0.53 -13.10
N THR A 100 -13.23 -0.26 -14.10
CA THR A 100 -12.84 0.26 -15.41
C THR A 100 -13.98 1.01 -16.11
N LEU A 101 -15.22 0.53 -16.02
CA LEU A 101 -16.37 1.22 -16.62
C LEU A 101 -16.65 2.58 -15.97
N LEU A 102 -16.55 2.66 -14.63
CA LEU A 102 -16.70 3.92 -13.90
C LEU A 102 -15.56 4.90 -14.20
N ALA A 103 -14.34 4.39 -14.41
CA ALA A 103 -13.18 5.21 -14.75
C ALA A 103 -13.27 5.89 -16.12
N LEU A 104 -14.20 5.49 -17.00
CA LEU A 104 -14.44 6.15 -18.30
C LEU A 104 -15.13 7.51 -18.14
N ASP A 105 -15.85 7.73 -17.04
CA ASP A 105 -16.50 9.01 -16.74
C ASP A 105 -15.55 9.91 -15.93
N HIS A 106 -14.62 10.53 -16.64
CA HIS A 106 -13.61 11.42 -16.08
C HIS A 106 -14.17 12.74 -15.52
N GLU A 107 -15.40 13.11 -15.90
CA GLU A 107 -16.06 14.32 -15.42
C GLU A 107 -16.60 14.13 -14.00
N GLN A 108 -17.16 12.94 -13.71
CA GLN A 108 -17.75 12.64 -12.41
C GLN A 108 -16.80 11.90 -11.46
N PHE A 109 -15.89 11.08 -11.99
CA PHE A 109 -15.04 10.21 -11.16
C PHE A 109 -13.55 10.44 -11.42
N ALA A 110 -12.80 10.51 -10.31
CA ALA A 110 -11.35 10.41 -10.32
C ALA A 110 -10.94 9.04 -9.76
N THR A 111 -10.10 8.31 -10.50
CA THR A 111 -9.63 6.98 -10.12
C THR A 111 -8.11 6.94 -9.97
N CYS A 112 -7.62 6.05 -9.13
CA CYS A 112 -6.18 5.82 -9.01
C CYS A 112 -5.67 5.10 -10.27
N SER A 113 -4.71 5.71 -10.99
CA SER A 113 -4.06 5.04 -12.11
C SER A 113 -2.99 4.05 -11.62
N THR A 114 -2.59 3.10 -12.46
CA THR A 114 -1.47 2.19 -12.16
C THR A 114 -0.20 2.92 -11.75
N PHE A 115 0.07 4.08 -12.37
CA PHE A 115 1.23 4.90 -12.03
C PHE A 115 1.11 5.52 -10.63
N CYS A 116 -0.06 6.10 -10.31
CA CYS A 116 -0.34 6.65 -8.99
C CYS A 116 -0.27 5.56 -7.91
N ALA A 117 -0.84 4.39 -8.18
CA ALA A 117 -0.83 3.26 -7.26
C ALA A 117 0.59 2.71 -7.03
N GLY A 118 1.42 2.73 -8.09
CA GLY A 118 2.80 2.27 -8.06
C GLY A 118 3.76 3.23 -7.38
N PHE A 119 3.58 4.55 -7.50
CA PHE A 119 4.47 5.56 -6.92
C PHE A 119 3.70 6.63 -6.12
N PRO A 120 2.97 6.25 -5.07
CA PRO A 120 1.99 7.13 -4.43
C PRO A 120 2.58 8.35 -3.72
N SER A 121 3.86 8.33 -3.36
CA SER A 121 4.54 9.42 -2.66
C SER A 121 5.21 10.44 -3.57
N GLY A 122 5.16 10.25 -4.89
CA GLY A 122 5.92 11.03 -5.86
C GLY A 122 5.29 11.15 -7.24
N PHE A 123 4.02 10.77 -7.40
CA PHE A 123 3.40 10.61 -8.72
C PHE A 123 3.16 11.94 -9.43
N LEU A 124 2.81 13.03 -8.73
CA LEU A 124 2.50 14.34 -9.33
C LEU A 124 3.75 14.92 -9.99
N TRP A 125 4.91 14.79 -9.34
CA TRP A 125 6.15 15.26 -9.91
C TRP A 125 6.67 14.33 -11.02
N LEU A 126 6.54 13.02 -10.80
CA LEU A 126 6.99 11.99 -11.74
C LEU A 126 6.11 11.88 -12.99
N GLU A 127 4.88 12.39 -12.98
CA GLU A 127 3.95 12.33 -14.10
C GLU A 127 4.57 12.91 -15.38
N ARG A 128 5.37 13.98 -15.27
CA ARG A 128 6.09 14.55 -16.42
C ARG A 128 7.15 13.61 -17.01
N PHE A 129 7.67 12.69 -16.20
CA PHE A 129 8.73 11.75 -16.56
C PHE A 129 8.20 10.34 -16.79
N LYS A 130 6.88 10.15 -16.80
CA LYS A 130 6.20 8.87 -16.98
C LYS A 130 6.68 8.09 -18.21
N GLY A 131 7.02 8.79 -19.30
CA GLY A 131 7.58 8.19 -20.52
C GLY A 131 8.92 7.45 -20.30
N LEU A 132 9.74 7.86 -19.33
CA LEU A 132 10.99 7.18 -19.01
C LEU A 132 10.76 5.84 -18.30
N PHE A 133 9.57 5.64 -17.70
CA PHE A 133 9.21 4.42 -16.97
C PHE A 133 8.48 3.39 -17.84
N ALA A 134 8.20 3.68 -19.11
CA ALA A 134 7.42 2.85 -20.04
C ALA A 134 7.86 1.38 -20.16
N GLY A 135 9.11 1.06 -19.82
CA GLY A 135 9.66 -0.32 -19.85
C GLY A 135 9.68 -1.06 -18.51
N VAL A 136 9.25 -0.45 -17.41
CA VAL A 136 9.33 -1.06 -16.06
C VAL A 136 8.14 -1.97 -15.76
N VAL A 137 6.97 -1.67 -16.34
CA VAL A 137 5.73 -2.43 -16.14
C VAL A 137 5.49 -3.33 -17.35
N ASP A 138 5.13 -4.60 -17.09
CA ASP A 138 4.77 -5.52 -18.17
C ASP A 138 3.47 -5.03 -18.85
N SER A 139 3.40 -5.06 -20.18
CA SER A 139 2.22 -4.59 -20.93
C SER A 139 0.94 -5.38 -20.66
N LYS A 140 1.05 -6.54 -19.99
CA LYS A 140 -0.07 -7.40 -19.63
C LYS A 140 0.07 -7.89 -18.20
N ARG A 141 -1.05 -7.96 -17.49
CA ARG A 141 -1.12 -8.53 -16.15
C ARG A 141 -0.83 -10.04 -16.21
N PRO A 142 0.08 -10.57 -15.38
CA PRO A 142 0.45 -11.99 -15.42
C PRO A 142 -0.68 -12.93 -14.97
N MET A 143 -1.70 -12.40 -14.29
CA MET A 143 -2.79 -13.20 -13.70
C MET A 143 -3.99 -13.40 -14.63
N ASP A 144 -4.26 -12.48 -15.54
CA ASP A 144 -5.46 -12.47 -16.38
C ASP A 144 -5.20 -11.99 -17.83
N ASN A 145 -3.93 -11.73 -18.19
CA ASN A 145 -3.50 -11.30 -19.53
C ASN A 145 -4.20 -10.03 -20.05
N MET A 146 -4.82 -9.26 -19.16
CA MET A 146 -5.44 -7.98 -19.47
C MET A 146 -4.36 -6.92 -19.68
N GLU A 147 -4.65 -5.95 -20.54
CA GLU A 147 -3.74 -4.83 -20.81
C GLU A 147 -3.44 -4.06 -19.53
N LEU A 148 -2.15 -3.81 -19.30
CA LEU A 148 -1.66 -3.02 -18.18
C LEU A 148 -0.92 -1.83 -18.77
N SER A 149 -1.46 -0.64 -18.52
CA SER A 149 -0.80 0.61 -18.86
C SER A 149 -0.69 1.46 -17.61
N PHE A 150 0.14 2.50 -17.67
CA PHE A 150 0.27 3.43 -16.56
C PHE A 150 -0.99 4.28 -16.32
N ASP A 151 -1.86 4.39 -17.33
CA ASP A 151 -3.11 5.15 -17.28
C ASP A 151 -4.32 4.28 -16.91
N THR A 152 -4.18 2.95 -16.92
CA THR A 152 -5.30 2.08 -16.56
C THR A 152 -5.66 2.28 -15.08
N PRO A 153 -6.96 2.24 -14.74
CA PRO A 153 -7.42 2.29 -13.37
C PRO A 153 -6.89 1.07 -12.59
N GLN A 154 -6.45 1.31 -11.37
CA GLN A 154 -5.79 0.34 -10.51
C GLN A 154 -6.34 0.40 -9.08
N GLU A 155 -6.25 -0.72 -8.37
CA GLU A 155 -6.66 -0.81 -6.97
C GLU A 155 -5.83 0.13 -6.08
N ASP A 156 -6.53 0.95 -5.30
CA ASP A 156 -5.97 1.88 -4.32
C ASP A 156 -5.23 1.16 -3.19
N GLU A 157 -5.62 -0.07 -2.89
CA GLU A 157 -4.99 -0.92 -1.88
C GLU A 157 -3.47 -1.12 -2.13
N ILE A 158 -3.01 -1.06 -3.37
CA ILE A 158 -1.58 -1.13 -3.70
C ILE A 158 -0.86 0.11 -3.17
N ALA A 159 -1.42 1.30 -3.38
CA ALA A 159 -0.88 2.53 -2.80
C ALA A 159 -0.94 2.50 -1.27
N THR A 160 -2.06 2.06 -0.71
CA THR A 160 -2.26 1.94 0.75
C THR A 160 -1.22 1.02 1.37
N ASN A 161 -0.94 -0.13 0.77
CA ASN A 161 0.11 -1.05 1.22
C ASN A 161 1.48 -0.36 1.31
N VAL A 162 1.82 0.44 0.30
CA VAL A 162 3.11 1.14 0.23
C VAL A 162 3.18 2.30 1.24
N LEU A 163 2.16 3.14 1.28
CA LEU A 163 2.09 4.33 2.16
C LEU A 163 2.01 3.96 3.64
N SER A 164 1.38 2.83 3.97
CA SER A 164 1.19 2.38 5.35
C SER A 164 2.33 1.53 5.91
N ALA A 165 3.45 1.43 5.18
CA ALA A 165 4.54 0.50 5.50
C ALA A 165 4.04 -0.95 5.68
N GLY A 166 3.12 -1.37 4.82
CA GLY A 166 2.68 -2.76 4.73
C GLY A 166 1.49 -3.17 5.57
N ARG A 167 0.67 -2.22 6.03
CA ARG A 167 -0.54 -2.50 6.81
C ARG A 167 -1.73 -2.69 5.86
N SER A 168 -1.68 -3.78 5.10
CA SER A 168 -2.62 -4.07 4.02
C SER A 168 -2.82 -5.58 3.85
N PRO A 169 -4.01 -6.04 3.40
CA PRO A 169 -4.23 -7.42 2.98
C PRO A 169 -3.36 -7.89 1.81
N TYR A 170 -2.61 -6.99 1.14
CA TYR A 170 -1.67 -7.35 0.07
C TYR A 170 -0.32 -7.86 0.57
N MET A 171 0.07 -7.54 1.80
CA MET A 171 1.39 -7.90 2.32
C MET A 171 1.68 -9.42 2.42
N PRO A 172 0.69 -10.32 2.64
CA PRO A 172 0.89 -11.77 2.51
C PRO A 172 1.47 -12.23 1.17
N LEU A 173 1.35 -11.45 0.08
CA LEU A 173 1.98 -11.78 -1.21
C LEU A 173 3.52 -11.73 -1.12
N VAL A 174 4.07 -10.96 -0.19
CA VAL A 174 5.52 -10.86 0.07
C VAL A 174 5.92 -11.71 1.29
N PHE A 175 5.11 -11.67 2.36
CA PHE A 175 5.36 -12.40 3.60
C PHE A 175 4.29 -13.48 3.85
N MET A 176 4.28 -14.51 3.00
CA MET A 176 3.29 -15.60 3.08
C MET A 176 3.27 -16.30 4.44
N THR A 177 4.43 -16.45 5.08
CA THR A 177 4.56 -17.11 6.40
C THR A 177 3.86 -16.35 7.53
N ASP A 178 3.67 -15.04 7.37
CA ASP A 178 3.05 -14.16 8.37
C ASP A 178 1.62 -13.76 7.99
N GLU A 179 0.98 -14.47 7.06
CA GLU A 179 -0.41 -14.23 6.63
C GLU A 179 -1.41 -14.00 7.78
N PRO A 180 -1.38 -14.78 8.90
CA PRO A 180 -2.36 -14.61 9.96
C PRO A 180 -2.36 -13.20 10.59
N SER A 181 -1.22 -12.51 10.58
CA SER A 181 -1.13 -11.14 11.14
C SER A 181 -1.84 -10.09 10.28
N PHE A 182 -2.12 -10.40 9.01
CA PHE A 182 -2.77 -9.49 8.05
C PHE A 182 -4.28 -9.71 7.91
N ARG A 183 -4.84 -10.77 8.50
CA ARG A 183 -6.28 -11.05 8.47
C ARG A 183 -7.17 -9.91 8.98
N PRO A 184 -6.78 -9.16 10.02
CA PRO A 184 -7.58 -8.02 10.49
C PRO A 184 -7.77 -6.93 9.41
N PHE A 185 -6.85 -6.80 8.45
CA PHE A 185 -6.95 -5.78 7.39
C PHE A 185 -7.97 -6.12 6.30
N PHE A 186 -8.59 -7.30 6.31
CA PHE A 186 -9.66 -7.66 5.37
C PHE A 186 -11.05 -7.19 5.84
N SER A 187 -11.20 -6.72 7.08
CA SER A 187 -12.49 -6.34 7.63
C SER A 187 -12.42 -5.09 8.48
N PHE A 188 -13.39 -4.19 8.31
CA PHE A 188 -13.55 -3.00 9.14
C PHE A 188 -14.25 -3.28 10.49
N ARG A 189 -14.60 -4.53 10.81
CA ARG A 189 -15.37 -4.89 12.02
C ARG A 189 -14.69 -4.46 13.32
N ASP A 190 -13.37 -4.59 13.37
CA ASP A 190 -12.55 -4.25 14.54
C ASP A 190 -11.80 -2.92 14.37
N ALA A 191 -12.16 -2.13 13.35
CA ALA A 191 -11.57 -0.82 13.12
C ALA A 191 -12.14 0.18 14.15
N CYS A 192 -11.37 0.46 15.20
CA CYS A 192 -11.72 1.53 16.12
C CYS A 192 -11.49 2.89 15.42
N PRO A 193 -12.47 3.82 15.42
CA PRO A 193 -12.32 5.14 14.78
C PRO A 193 -11.09 5.92 15.29
N GLU A 194 -10.73 5.69 16.55
CA GLU A 194 -9.61 6.34 17.25
C GLU A 194 -8.29 5.55 17.14
N ALA A 195 -8.36 4.28 16.69
CA ALA A 195 -7.21 3.46 16.33
C ALA A 195 -6.94 3.50 14.82
N SER A 196 -7.34 4.59 14.15
CA SER A 196 -6.42 5.12 13.15
C SER A 196 -5.12 5.33 13.91
N SER A 197 -4.22 4.32 13.84
CA SER A 197 -2.82 4.62 14.03
C SER A 197 -2.62 5.91 13.26
N PRO A 198 -1.99 6.95 13.84
CA PRO A 198 -1.47 7.96 12.97
C PRO A 198 -0.67 7.14 11.97
N LEU A 199 -1.17 7.02 10.73
CA LEU A 199 -0.37 6.90 9.54
C LEU A 199 0.64 7.98 9.81
N LYS A 200 1.77 7.53 10.37
CA LYS A 200 2.57 8.38 11.23
C LYS A 200 2.85 9.54 10.30
N ARG A 201 2.50 10.76 10.70
CA ARG A 201 2.85 11.95 9.92
C ARG A 201 4.37 12.07 9.71
N SER A 202 5.16 11.00 9.90
CA SER A 202 6.39 10.72 9.17
C SER A 202 6.03 10.50 7.69
N SER A 203 5.85 11.55 6.92
CA SER A 203 7.01 12.35 6.51
C SER A 203 6.64 13.80 6.19
N PHE A 204 5.74 14.43 6.96
CA PHE A 204 5.50 15.87 6.84
C PHE A 204 6.23 16.61 7.98
N PRO A 205 7.27 17.42 7.70
CA PRO A 205 7.74 18.41 8.67
C PRO A 205 6.59 19.40 8.90
N SER A 206 5.83 19.17 9.97
CA SER A 206 4.81 20.10 10.43
C SER A 206 5.52 21.28 11.08
N ALA A 207 5.45 22.43 10.41
CA ALA A 207 5.76 23.71 11.04
C ALA A 207 4.76 23.93 12.19
N THR A 208 5.27 23.81 13.41
CA THR A 208 4.92 24.53 14.64
C THR A 208 3.44 24.84 14.89
N SER A 209 2.87 24.22 15.93
CA SER A 209 1.99 24.95 16.86
C SER A 209 1.91 24.26 18.21
N THR A 210 2.42 24.95 19.21
CA THR A 210 2.34 24.67 20.64
C THR A 210 0.91 24.78 21.13
N ARG A 211 0.35 23.71 21.71
CA ARG A 211 -0.60 23.86 22.82
C ARG A 211 -0.63 22.63 23.72
N LYS A 212 -0.11 22.82 24.94
CA LYS A 212 -0.32 21.96 26.09
C LYS A 212 -1.80 21.98 26.48
N HIS A 213 -2.44 20.83 26.67
CA HIS A 213 -3.32 20.57 27.82
C HIS A 213 -3.63 19.08 27.93
N ALA A 214 -3.55 18.59 29.17
CA ALA A 214 -3.81 17.23 29.59
C ALA A 214 -5.31 16.89 29.58
N ARG A 215 -5.65 15.63 29.27
CA ARG A 215 -6.81 14.94 29.87
C ARG A 215 -6.66 13.43 29.72
N MET A 216 -6.97 12.72 30.81
CA MET A 216 -6.91 11.26 30.96
C MET A 216 -7.83 10.49 30.01
N ASP A 217 -7.42 9.25 29.71
CA ASP A 217 -8.06 8.29 28.81
C ASP A 217 -9.46 7.83 29.29
N PRO A 218 -10.52 7.95 28.47
CA PRO A 218 -11.87 7.44 28.81
C PRO A 218 -12.05 5.92 28.61
N CYS A 219 -11.08 5.21 28.02
CA CYS A 219 -11.26 3.85 27.51
C CYS A 219 -11.25 2.74 28.58
N MET A 220 -10.92 3.06 29.85
CA MET A 220 -11.01 2.08 30.94
C MET A 220 -12.37 2.00 31.64
N GLN A 221 -13.26 2.98 31.47
CA GLN A 221 -14.53 3.02 32.22
C GLN A 221 -15.65 2.20 31.58
N THR A 222 -15.63 1.99 30.27
CA THR A 222 -16.66 1.19 29.57
C THR A 222 -16.54 -0.31 29.80
N ARG A 223 -15.41 -0.81 30.32
CA ARG A 223 -15.25 -2.22 30.70
C ARG A 223 -15.79 -2.57 32.09
N GLN A 224 -15.97 -1.60 32.99
CA GLN A 224 -16.52 -1.88 34.32
C GLN A 224 -18.06 -1.80 34.36
N HIS A 225 -18.69 -0.93 33.56
CA HIS A 225 -20.15 -0.81 33.56
C HIS A 225 -20.89 -1.97 32.86
N ALA A 226 -20.25 -2.71 31.96
CA ALA A 226 -20.88 -3.85 31.28
C ALA A 226 -20.96 -5.13 32.16
N ASN A 227 -20.19 -5.21 33.24
CA ASN A 227 -20.18 -6.37 34.14
C ASN A 227 -21.08 -6.21 35.38
N THR A 228 -21.73 -5.06 35.56
CA THR A 228 -22.66 -4.81 36.69
C THR A 228 -24.14 -4.90 36.29
N LEU A 229 -24.45 -5.15 35.02
CA LEU A 229 -25.82 -5.35 34.51
C LEU A 229 -26.12 -6.83 34.17
N LYS A 230 -25.28 -7.76 34.65
CA LYS A 230 -25.47 -9.22 34.52
C LYS A 230 -25.37 -9.96 35.86
N ARG A 231 -25.73 -9.32 36.97
CA ARG A 231 -26.03 -9.99 38.24
C ARG A 231 -27.30 -9.43 38.84
#